data_AF-C5AZU4-F1
#
_entry.id   AF-C5AZU4-F1
#
_cell.length_a   1.000
_cell.length_b   1.000
_cell.length_c   1.000
_cell.angle_alpha   90.00
_cell.angle_beta   90.00
_cell.angle_gamma   90.00
#
_symmetry.space_group_name_H-M   'P 1'
#
loop_
_entity.id
_entity.type
_entity.pdbx_description
1 polymer ?
#
loop_
_entity_poly.entity_id
_entity_poly.type
_entity_poly.pdbx_seq_one_letter_code
_entity_poly.pdbx_strand_id
1 'polypeptide(L)'
;MTDDALHDRVLAYLSEPFPTPEEIEAAQAAHQARREAEAAKRQEGERRRNAALIERARTMARESIATRPWAWARAELIEEAERLLAREDLSVGAAMRLGELATNAAVNVNRCLQRIATPHEPELALARDPAVRVAAAEALALVTARDQDRAQQKNGVGWGKTASLVGHVLTGLGELSETHATHAIRILRLHKGQVPRALMARVLGAPAPAPVAPVPAPAVAEPPAPVEAAPAPEAPAVAVPRRPMVRWLGSKWRLAPWVIEHLPPHELYCEAFGGSASVLMRKPRAPVEVLGDMDDELLNLYAVIRDPVAAGRLYLVCAFTPFSDGEFRLATRRLPADADPVERARRTIVRHAMQLSPDVRGETAGTGYRRYTGSARRVASADWETFPEALADMTARLGRVVIERAPAVETIRRHDRPGALFYVDPPYVHATRQEVRKGYAHEMPDQDHRELLDCLLGIEGMAVVSGYASTLYDEALAGWRRVTREVSDHPRQRREEVLWISPAAVAATDRGARPARPARRRAAEVPGQMALGL
;
A
#
# COMPACT_ATOMS: atom_id res chain seq x y z
N MET A 1 -7.05 32.80 19.13
CA MET A 1 -6.57 33.44 20.38
C MET A 1 -6.08 34.82 19.99
N THR A 2 -6.39 35.85 20.78
CA THR A 2 -5.77 37.17 20.65
C THR A 2 -4.33 37.12 21.16
N ASP A 3 -3.49 38.08 20.75
CA ASP A 3 -2.11 38.17 21.25
C ASP A 3 -2.08 38.37 22.77
N ASP A 4 -3.01 39.15 23.32
CA ASP A 4 -3.18 39.34 24.77
C ASP A 4 -3.43 38.00 25.50
N ALA A 5 -4.30 37.13 24.96
CA ALA A 5 -4.58 35.82 25.55
C ALA A 5 -3.41 34.82 25.44
N LEU A 6 -2.44 35.08 24.56
CA LEU A 6 -1.17 34.35 24.52
C LEU A 6 -0.18 34.96 25.53
N HIS A 7 -0.10 36.29 25.60
CA HIS A 7 0.73 37.04 26.56
C HIS A 7 0.38 36.67 28.01
N ASP A 8 -0.89 36.71 28.37
CA ASP A 8 -1.38 36.36 29.72
C ASP A 8 -1.06 34.91 30.09
N ARG A 9 -1.18 33.98 29.14
CA ARG A 9 -0.81 32.57 29.36
C ARG A 9 0.70 32.37 29.52
N VAL A 10 1.52 33.14 28.81
CA VAL A 10 2.98 33.11 28.94
C VAL A 10 3.40 33.74 30.27
N LEU A 11 2.81 34.87 30.67
CA LEU A 11 3.04 35.47 31.98
C LEU A 11 2.63 34.53 33.13
N ALA A 12 1.44 33.93 33.05
CA ALA A 12 0.99 32.93 34.03
C ALA A 12 2.02 31.80 34.18
N TYR A 13 2.41 31.17 33.06
CA TYR A 13 3.41 30.10 33.04
C TYR A 13 4.80 30.52 33.57
N LEU A 14 5.23 31.75 33.31
CA LEU A 14 6.51 32.28 33.82
C LEU A 14 6.44 32.71 35.30
N SER A 15 5.23 32.94 35.82
CA SER A 15 4.97 33.32 37.22
C SER A 15 4.65 32.14 38.13
N GLU A 16 4.39 30.95 37.57
CA GLU A 16 4.24 29.73 38.36
C GLU A 16 5.59 29.38 39.04
N PRO A 17 5.61 29.15 40.36
CA PRO A 17 6.83 28.74 41.05
C PRO A 17 7.29 27.38 40.51
N PHE A 18 8.61 27.22 40.35
CA PHE A 18 9.17 25.92 39.97
C PHE A 18 8.74 24.84 40.98
N PRO A 19 8.25 23.67 40.52
CA PRO A 19 7.82 22.61 41.41
C PRO A 19 8.98 22.14 42.28
N THR A 20 8.68 21.88 43.55
CA THR A 20 9.65 21.39 44.53
C THR A 20 10.16 19.99 44.15
N PRO A 21 11.32 19.56 44.68
CA PRO A 21 11.82 18.20 44.45
C PRO A 21 10.79 17.11 44.79
N GLU A 22 10.03 17.26 45.86
CA GLU A 22 8.96 16.33 46.27
C GLU A 22 7.81 16.29 45.27
N GLU A 23 7.37 17.44 44.74
CA GLU A 23 6.35 17.51 43.69
C GLU A 23 6.85 16.91 42.37
N ILE A 24 8.13 17.09 42.03
CA ILE A 24 8.77 16.46 40.86
C ILE A 24 8.81 14.93 41.03
N GLU A 25 9.22 14.42 42.19
CA GLU A 25 9.23 12.98 42.48
C GLU A 25 7.82 12.38 42.45
N ALA A 26 6.84 13.05 43.06
CA ALA A 26 5.44 12.63 43.03
C ALA A 26 4.87 12.63 41.60
N ALA A 27 5.18 13.63 40.78
CA ALA A 27 4.78 13.69 39.38
C ALA A 27 5.45 12.58 38.54
N GLN A 28 6.73 12.27 38.78
CA GLN A 28 7.44 11.18 38.13
C GLN A 28 6.86 9.81 38.53
N ALA A 29 6.58 9.58 39.81
CA ALA A 29 5.94 8.36 40.29
C ALA A 29 4.53 8.17 39.70
N ALA A 30 3.71 9.24 39.67
CA ALA A 30 2.39 9.21 39.04
C ALA A 30 2.45 8.97 37.53
N HIS A 31 3.45 9.53 36.83
CA HIS A 31 3.68 9.28 35.42
C HIS A 31 4.10 7.82 35.16
N GLN A 32 5.01 7.27 35.98
CA GLN A 32 5.45 5.88 35.87
C GLN A 32 4.30 4.89 36.13
N ALA A 33 3.48 5.12 37.18
CA ALA A 33 2.31 4.31 37.46
C ALA A 33 1.27 4.32 36.31
N ARG A 34 1.06 5.49 35.66
CA ARG A 34 0.22 5.58 34.45
C ARG A 34 0.79 4.76 33.29
N ARG A 35 2.11 4.84 33.05
CA ARG A 35 2.78 4.05 31.99
C ARG A 35 2.66 2.54 32.23
N GLU A 36 2.78 2.10 33.48
CA GLU A 36 2.63 0.69 33.86
C GLU A 36 1.18 0.20 33.69
N ALA A 37 0.20 0.99 34.13
CA ALA A 37 -1.22 0.69 33.93
C ALA A 37 -1.59 0.63 32.43
N GLU A 38 -1.05 1.53 31.61
CA GLU A 38 -1.23 1.48 30.17
C GLU A 38 -0.52 0.30 29.51
N ALA A 39 0.70 -0.04 29.93
CA ALA A 39 1.43 -1.20 29.43
C ALA A 39 0.67 -2.50 29.73
N ALA A 40 0.14 -2.65 30.94
CA ALA A 40 -0.73 -3.76 31.32
C ALA A 40 -2.00 -3.82 30.46
N LYS A 41 -2.66 -2.67 30.21
CA LYS A 41 -3.84 -2.58 29.33
C LYS A 41 -3.51 -2.94 27.88
N ARG A 42 -2.35 -2.55 27.36
CA ARG A 42 -1.86 -2.92 26.03
C ARG A 42 -1.60 -4.43 25.94
N GLN A 43 -0.92 -5.01 26.92
CA GLN A 43 -0.63 -6.45 26.99
C GLN A 43 -1.91 -7.30 27.08
N GLU A 44 -2.90 -6.88 27.88
CA GLU A 44 -4.21 -7.53 27.97
C GLU A 44 -4.98 -7.43 26.64
N GLY A 45 -4.93 -6.27 25.97
CA GLY A 45 -5.50 -6.10 24.63
C GLY A 45 -4.86 -7.01 23.57
N GLU A 46 -3.54 -7.19 23.65
CA GLU A 46 -2.79 -8.10 22.77
C GLU A 46 -3.16 -9.58 23.04
N ARG A 47 -3.22 -10.00 24.31
CA ARG A 47 -3.67 -11.34 24.70
C ARG A 47 -5.06 -11.66 24.13
N ARG A 48 -6.02 -10.72 24.24
CA ARG A 48 -7.37 -10.88 23.69
C ARG A 48 -7.38 -11.01 22.17
N ARG A 49 -6.60 -10.21 21.45
CA ARG A 49 -6.46 -10.30 19.99
C ARG A 49 -5.86 -11.63 19.56
N ASN A 50 -4.80 -12.08 20.25
CA ASN A 50 -4.14 -13.34 19.97
C ASN A 50 -5.07 -14.53 20.23
N ALA A 51 -5.82 -14.53 21.34
CA ALA A 51 -6.84 -15.54 21.61
C ALA A 51 -7.95 -15.58 20.54
N ALA A 52 -8.46 -14.42 20.12
CA ALA A 52 -9.46 -14.33 19.05
C ALA A 52 -8.94 -14.83 17.69
N LEU A 53 -7.67 -14.57 17.37
CA LEU A 53 -7.02 -15.09 16.16
C LEU A 53 -6.88 -16.62 16.22
N ILE A 54 -6.45 -17.16 17.37
CA ILE A 54 -6.31 -18.61 17.61
C ILE A 54 -7.67 -19.30 17.44
N GLU A 55 -8.72 -18.82 18.10
CA GLU A 55 -10.05 -19.44 18.00
C GLU A 55 -10.65 -19.30 16.60
N ARG A 56 -10.47 -18.18 15.90
CA ARG A 56 -10.88 -18.05 14.50
C ARG A 56 -10.18 -19.08 13.60
N ALA A 57 -8.86 -19.26 13.76
CA ALA A 57 -8.11 -20.24 12.99
C ALA A 57 -8.56 -21.68 13.28
N ARG A 58 -8.77 -22.02 14.57
CA ARG A 58 -9.30 -23.33 14.98
C ARG A 58 -10.68 -23.59 14.37
N THR A 59 -11.60 -22.63 14.45
CA THR A 59 -12.97 -22.76 13.93
C THR A 59 -12.97 -22.93 12.41
N MET A 60 -12.29 -22.05 11.66
CA MET A 60 -12.20 -22.16 10.20
C MET A 60 -11.59 -23.50 9.74
N ALA A 61 -10.56 -23.99 10.42
CA ALA A 61 -9.96 -25.29 10.09
C ALA A 61 -10.90 -26.45 10.40
N ARG A 62 -11.52 -26.49 11.59
CA ARG A 62 -12.48 -27.53 11.99
C ARG A 62 -13.67 -27.60 11.04
N GLU A 63 -14.29 -26.46 10.73
CA GLU A 63 -15.42 -26.39 9.79
C GLU A 63 -15.04 -26.85 8.39
N SER A 64 -13.86 -26.43 7.89
CA SER A 64 -13.36 -26.83 6.57
C SER A 64 -13.08 -28.33 6.48
N ILE A 65 -12.44 -28.92 7.50
CA ILE A 65 -12.14 -30.35 7.58
C ILE A 65 -13.42 -31.19 7.75
N ALA A 66 -14.39 -30.71 8.55
CA ALA A 66 -15.65 -31.41 8.76
C ALA A 66 -16.56 -31.40 7.51
N THR A 67 -16.64 -30.27 6.81
CA THR A 67 -17.62 -30.08 5.71
C THR A 67 -17.04 -30.27 4.31
N ARG A 68 -15.76 -29.94 4.10
CA ARG A 68 -15.11 -29.89 2.77
C ARG A 68 -13.66 -30.41 2.80
N PRO A 69 -13.36 -31.57 3.41
CA PRO A 69 -11.98 -32.07 3.50
C PRO A 69 -11.37 -32.39 2.12
N TRP A 70 -12.18 -32.67 1.11
CA TRP A 70 -11.77 -32.83 -0.30
C TRP A 70 -11.20 -31.54 -0.93
N ALA A 71 -11.40 -30.37 -0.31
CA ALA A 71 -10.83 -29.09 -0.78
C ALA A 71 -9.32 -28.96 -0.46
N TRP A 72 -8.82 -29.81 0.43
CA TRP A 72 -7.44 -29.85 0.86
C TRP A 72 -6.64 -30.71 -0.13
N ALA A 73 -5.80 -30.06 -0.94
CA ALA A 73 -5.20 -30.66 -2.13
C ALA A 73 -4.28 -31.88 -1.88
N ARG A 74 -3.91 -32.15 -0.63
CA ARG A 74 -3.01 -33.22 -0.19
C ARG A 74 -3.39 -33.70 1.22
N ALA A 75 -3.22 -35.00 1.50
CA ALA A 75 -3.58 -35.60 2.79
C ALA A 75 -2.77 -35.01 3.95
N GLU A 76 -1.47 -34.82 3.71
CA GLU A 76 -0.47 -34.34 4.66
C GLU A 76 -0.78 -32.93 5.19
N LEU A 77 -1.58 -32.15 4.45
CA LEU A 77 -2.05 -30.82 4.87
C LEU A 77 -3.20 -30.92 5.89
N ILE A 78 -4.07 -31.93 5.74
CA ILE A 78 -5.13 -32.22 6.74
C ILE A 78 -4.45 -32.72 8.01
N GLU A 79 -3.50 -33.65 7.91
CA GLU A 79 -2.74 -34.11 9.08
C GLU A 79 -1.95 -32.99 9.75
N GLU A 80 -1.38 -32.04 8.98
CA GLU A 80 -0.71 -30.86 9.52
C GLU A 80 -1.71 -30.00 10.33
N ALA A 81 -2.89 -29.74 9.79
CA ALA A 81 -3.94 -29.00 10.49
C ALA A 81 -4.49 -29.75 11.71
N GLU A 82 -4.66 -31.08 11.65
CA GLU A 82 -5.10 -31.91 12.78
C GLU A 82 -4.05 -31.93 13.89
N ARG A 83 -2.76 -32.07 13.57
CA ARG A 83 -1.65 -31.94 14.54
C ARG A 83 -1.63 -30.56 15.21
N LEU A 84 -1.90 -29.49 14.46
CA LEU A 84 -2.02 -28.13 15.01
C LEU A 84 -3.27 -27.97 15.89
N LEU A 85 -4.41 -28.52 15.48
CA LEU A 85 -5.68 -28.48 16.22
C LEU A 85 -5.61 -29.26 17.54
N ALA A 86 -4.84 -30.35 17.58
CA ALA A 86 -4.64 -31.19 18.77
C ALA A 86 -3.79 -30.54 19.86
N ARG A 87 -3.06 -29.44 19.57
CA ARG A 87 -2.33 -28.69 20.59
C ARG A 87 -3.28 -27.87 21.45
N GLU A 88 -3.07 -27.90 22.76
CA GLU A 88 -3.72 -26.98 23.70
C GLU A 88 -3.08 -25.58 23.61
N ASP A 89 -1.74 -25.52 23.62
CA ASP A 89 -0.90 -24.32 23.71
C ASP A 89 -0.60 -23.65 22.35
N LEU A 90 -1.58 -23.55 21.45
CA LEU A 90 -1.34 -23.12 20.07
C LEU A 90 -0.80 -21.66 20.01
N SER A 91 0.46 -21.50 19.59
CA SER A 91 1.10 -20.19 19.45
C SER A 91 0.49 -19.38 18.29
N VAL A 92 0.66 -18.06 18.33
CA VAL A 92 0.14 -17.14 17.27
C VAL A 92 0.63 -17.55 15.88
N GLY A 93 1.92 -17.86 15.71
CA GLY A 93 2.47 -18.31 14.43
C GLY A 93 1.90 -19.66 13.97
N ALA A 94 1.66 -20.58 14.91
CA ALA A 94 1.04 -21.88 14.61
C ALA A 94 -0.46 -21.73 14.24
N ALA A 95 -1.17 -20.78 14.86
CA ALA A 95 -2.54 -20.42 14.49
C ALA A 95 -2.62 -19.69 13.13
N MET A 96 -1.65 -18.82 12.81
CA MET A 96 -1.56 -18.22 11.47
C MET A 96 -1.37 -19.29 10.40
N ARG A 97 -0.48 -20.27 10.63
CA ARG A 97 -0.30 -21.43 9.74
C ARG A 97 -1.58 -22.26 9.59
N LEU A 98 -2.28 -22.53 10.69
CA LEU A 98 -3.56 -23.24 10.66
C LEU A 98 -4.63 -22.50 9.83
N GLY A 99 -4.71 -21.17 9.99
CA GLY A 99 -5.60 -20.30 9.21
C GLY A 99 -5.22 -20.23 7.73
N GLU A 100 -3.94 -20.21 7.40
CA GLU A 100 -3.41 -20.26 6.02
C GLU A 100 -3.86 -21.55 5.32
N LEU A 101 -3.68 -22.71 5.98
CA LEU A 101 -4.10 -24.02 5.45
C LEU A 101 -5.60 -24.06 5.14
N ALA A 102 -6.45 -23.61 6.08
CA ALA A 102 -7.90 -23.56 5.88
C ALA A 102 -8.32 -22.57 4.78
N THR A 103 -7.62 -21.44 4.66
CA THR A 103 -7.85 -20.44 3.60
C THR A 103 -7.48 -20.99 2.22
N ASN A 104 -6.34 -21.68 2.11
CA ASN A 104 -5.91 -22.33 0.87
C ASN A 104 -6.91 -23.39 0.37
N ALA A 105 -7.52 -24.15 1.29
CA ALA A 105 -8.62 -25.05 0.95
C ALA A 105 -9.83 -24.28 0.37
N ALA A 106 -10.25 -23.18 0.99
CA ALA A 106 -11.34 -22.34 0.46
C ALA A 106 -11.01 -21.73 -0.92
N VAL A 107 -9.76 -21.31 -1.15
CA VAL A 107 -9.27 -20.82 -2.45
C VAL A 107 -9.35 -21.90 -3.53
N ASN A 108 -9.05 -23.16 -3.22
CA ASN A 108 -9.20 -24.27 -4.16
C ASN A 108 -10.67 -24.46 -4.59
N VAL A 109 -11.61 -24.38 -3.65
CA VAL A 109 -13.06 -24.42 -3.95
C VAL A 109 -13.45 -23.26 -4.86
N ASN A 110 -13.05 -22.03 -4.52
CA ASN A 110 -13.40 -20.84 -5.31
C ASN A 110 -12.82 -20.90 -6.73
N ARG A 111 -11.55 -21.29 -6.89
CA ARG A 111 -10.92 -21.51 -8.20
C ARG A 111 -11.64 -22.60 -9.01
N CYS A 112 -12.16 -23.64 -8.34
CA CYS A 112 -12.96 -24.66 -9.00
C CYS A 112 -14.33 -24.11 -9.47
N LEU A 113 -15.03 -23.35 -8.62
CA LEU A 113 -16.30 -22.67 -8.95
C LEU A 113 -16.13 -21.73 -10.15
N GLN A 114 -15.09 -20.90 -10.14
CA GLN A 114 -14.75 -20.01 -11.27
C GLN A 114 -14.51 -20.80 -12.56
N ARG A 115 -13.82 -21.94 -12.50
CA ARG A 115 -13.57 -22.78 -13.68
C ARG A 115 -14.83 -23.45 -14.24
N ILE A 116 -15.78 -23.84 -13.39
CA ILE A 116 -17.03 -24.47 -13.84
C ILE A 116 -18.11 -23.45 -14.23
N ALA A 117 -17.87 -22.15 -14.05
CA ALA A 117 -18.76 -21.07 -14.50
C ALA A 117 -18.74 -20.84 -16.02
N THR A 118 -17.70 -21.32 -16.72
CA THR A 118 -17.61 -21.33 -18.19
C THR A 118 -17.98 -22.73 -18.71
N PRO A 119 -18.85 -22.89 -19.72
CA PRO A 119 -19.28 -24.21 -20.19
C PRO A 119 -18.15 -24.96 -20.90
N HIS A 120 -18.19 -26.29 -20.85
CA HIS A 120 -17.35 -27.16 -21.66
C HIS A 120 -18.09 -27.53 -22.96
N GLU A 121 -17.83 -26.73 -24.00
CA GLU A 121 -18.54 -26.72 -25.30
C GLU A 121 -18.96 -28.10 -25.86
N PRO A 122 -18.08 -29.13 -25.88
CA PRO A 122 -18.45 -30.45 -26.43
C PRO A 122 -19.65 -31.15 -25.78
N GLU A 123 -20.01 -30.80 -24.55
CA GLU A 123 -21.13 -31.42 -23.81
C GLU A 123 -22.37 -30.51 -23.74
N LEU A 124 -22.31 -29.28 -24.28
CA LEU A 124 -23.35 -28.27 -24.14
C LEU A 124 -24.68 -28.70 -24.76
N ALA A 125 -24.63 -29.41 -25.90
CA ALA A 125 -25.83 -29.95 -26.54
C ALA A 125 -26.61 -30.95 -25.67
N LEU A 126 -25.89 -31.79 -24.91
CA LEU A 126 -26.51 -32.74 -23.98
C LEU A 126 -26.97 -32.06 -22.68
N ALA A 127 -26.20 -31.08 -22.18
CA ALA A 127 -26.51 -30.37 -20.95
C ALA A 127 -27.79 -29.51 -20.99
N ARG A 128 -28.27 -29.14 -22.19
CA ARG A 128 -29.54 -28.44 -22.39
C ARG A 128 -30.77 -29.26 -21.98
N ASP A 129 -30.71 -30.59 -22.07
CA ASP A 129 -31.80 -31.47 -21.66
C ASP A 129 -31.91 -31.54 -20.11
N PRO A 130 -33.03 -31.11 -19.49
CA PRO A 130 -33.23 -31.21 -18.04
C PRO A 130 -33.12 -32.65 -17.50
N ALA A 131 -33.56 -33.66 -18.25
CA ALA A 131 -33.50 -35.06 -17.83
C ALA A 131 -32.05 -35.57 -17.76
N VAL A 132 -31.19 -35.10 -18.68
CA VAL A 132 -29.74 -35.33 -18.64
C VAL A 132 -29.11 -34.66 -17.41
N ARG A 133 -29.51 -33.43 -17.07
CA ARG A 133 -28.99 -32.73 -15.88
C ARG A 133 -29.34 -33.44 -14.57
N VAL A 134 -30.59 -33.90 -14.43
CA VAL A 134 -31.03 -34.70 -13.27
C VAL A 134 -30.27 -36.02 -13.19
N ALA A 135 -30.13 -36.74 -14.30
CA ALA A 135 -29.35 -37.97 -14.35
C ALA A 135 -27.86 -37.75 -14.03
N ALA A 136 -27.29 -36.62 -14.45
CA ALA A 136 -25.91 -36.26 -14.15
C ALA A 136 -25.72 -35.96 -12.64
N ALA A 137 -26.65 -35.25 -12.00
CA ALA A 137 -26.63 -35.03 -10.55
C ALA A 137 -26.73 -36.34 -9.75
N GLU A 138 -27.65 -37.24 -10.14
CA GLU A 138 -27.80 -38.59 -9.58
C GLU A 138 -26.50 -39.42 -9.71
N ALA A 139 -25.86 -39.36 -10.89
CA ALA A 139 -24.61 -40.06 -11.16
C ALA A 139 -23.40 -39.45 -10.41
N LEU A 140 -23.33 -38.12 -10.27
CA LEU A 140 -22.32 -37.44 -9.45
C LEU A 140 -22.40 -37.91 -7.99
N ALA A 141 -23.60 -37.90 -7.40
CA ALA A 141 -23.81 -38.34 -6.02
C ALA A 141 -23.33 -39.79 -5.79
N LEU A 142 -23.58 -40.70 -6.74
CA LEU A 142 -23.15 -42.09 -6.68
C LEU A 142 -21.63 -42.32 -6.80
N VAL A 143 -20.90 -41.45 -7.51
CA VAL A 143 -19.43 -41.53 -7.56
C VAL A 143 -18.81 -40.84 -6.34
N THR A 144 -19.34 -39.67 -5.95
CA THR A 144 -18.95 -38.93 -4.75
C THR A 144 -19.13 -39.74 -3.46
N ALA A 145 -20.22 -40.49 -3.31
CA ALA A 145 -20.46 -41.36 -2.15
C ALA A 145 -19.44 -42.53 -2.04
N ARG A 146 -18.76 -42.88 -3.13
CA ARG A 146 -17.70 -43.90 -3.18
C ARG A 146 -16.30 -43.32 -3.01
N ASP A 147 -16.11 -42.00 -3.16
CA ASP A 147 -14.84 -41.29 -3.01
C ASP A 147 -14.46 -41.07 -1.54
N GLN A 148 -14.51 -42.13 -0.74
CA GLN A 148 -14.24 -42.08 0.70
C GLN A 148 -12.76 -41.77 1.00
N ASP A 149 -11.85 -42.29 0.18
CA ASP A 149 -10.42 -41.99 0.24
C ASP A 149 -10.01 -40.74 -0.54
N ARG A 150 -10.96 -40.06 -1.22
CA ARG A 150 -10.79 -38.73 -1.84
C ARG A 150 -9.61 -38.69 -2.82
N ALA A 151 -9.56 -39.67 -3.72
CA ALA A 151 -8.47 -39.89 -4.69
C ALA A 151 -7.06 -40.08 -4.09
N GLN A 152 -6.92 -40.37 -2.80
CA GLN A 152 -5.61 -40.61 -2.17
C GLN A 152 -5.05 -41.99 -2.55
N GLN A 153 -5.90 -43.00 -2.68
CA GLN A 153 -5.54 -44.37 -3.05
C GLN A 153 -5.77 -44.62 -4.55
N LYS A 154 -4.96 -45.51 -5.14
CA LYS A 154 -5.15 -45.95 -6.53
C LYS A 154 -5.98 -47.24 -6.60
N ASN A 155 -7.17 -47.20 -6.02
CA ASN A 155 -8.10 -48.34 -5.89
C ASN A 155 -9.08 -48.49 -7.09
N GLY A 156 -9.26 -47.45 -7.91
CA GLY A 156 -10.20 -47.44 -9.03
C GLY A 156 -11.67 -47.15 -8.64
N VAL A 157 -11.89 -46.74 -7.39
CA VAL A 157 -13.19 -46.43 -6.77
C VAL A 157 -13.20 -44.93 -6.44
N GLY A 158 -14.36 -44.28 -6.54
CA GLY A 158 -14.47 -42.84 -6.31
C GLY A 158 -13.91 -42.00 -7.47
N TRP A 159 -13.40 -40.82 -7.17
CA TRP A 159 -12.91 -39.87 -8.16
C TRP A 159 -11.40 -40.02 -8.39
N GLY A 160 -10.93 -39.79 -9.62
CA GLY A 160 -9.50 -39.60 -9.88
C GLY A 160 -8.97 -38.26 -9.32
N LYS A 161 -7.64 -38.16 -9.11
CA LYS A 161 -6.98 -36.95 -8.54
C LYS A 161 -7.33 -35.62 -9.23
N THR A 162 -7.58 -35.65 -10.54
CA THR A 162 -7.95 -34.47 -11.33
C THR A 162 -9.45 -34.15 -11.29
N ALA A 163 -10.28 -35.10 -10.87
CA ALA A 163 -11.74 -35.02 -10.87
C ALA A 163 -12.35 -34.81 -9.48
N SER A 164 -11.73 -35.28 -8.39
CA SER A 164 -12.32 -35.26 -7.04
C SER A 164 -12.81 -33.88 -6.61
N LEU A 165 -11.96 -32.85 -6.69
CA LEU A 165 -12.34 -31.46 -6.39
C LEU A 165 -13.57 -30.99 -7.20
N VAL A 166 -13.66 -31.34 -8.49
CA VAL A 166 -14.77 -30.94 -9.36
C VAL A 166 -16.04 -31.73 -9.03
N GLY A 167 -15.91 -33.05 -8.82
CA GLY A 167 -17.01 -33.95 -8.49
C GLY A 167 -17.68 -33.57 -7.18
N HIS A 168 -16.90 -33.32 -6.12
CA HIS A 168 -17.43 -32.86 -4.83
C HIS A 168 -18.08 -31.47 -4.92
N VAL A 169 -17.45 -30.51 -5.62
CA VAL A 169 -18.04 -29.18 -5.85
C VAL A 169 -19.38 -29.30 -6.59
N LEU A 170 -19.43 -30.00 -7.72
CA LEU A 170 -20.66 -30.15 -8.50
C LEU A 170 -21.76 -30.91 -7.73
N THR A 171 -21.39 -31.92 -6.93
CA THR A 171 -22.35 -32.63 -6.07
C THR A 171 -22.93 -31.70 -4.99
N GLY A 172 -22.10 -30.82 -4.42
CA GLY A 172 -22.51 -29.87 -3.38
C GLY A 172 -23.41 -28.73 -3.86
N LEU A 173 -23.57 -28.53 -5.17
CA LEU A 173 -24.52 -27.56 -5.74
C LEU A 173 -25.96 -28.09 -5.78
N GLY A 174 -26.15 -29.41 -5.71
CA GLY A 174 -27.46 -30.05 -5.85
C GLY A 174 -27.99 -29.98 -7.28
N GLU A 175 -28.62 -28.86 -7.64
CA GLU A 175 -29.15 -28.64 -8.98
C GLU A 175 -28.08 -28.13 -9.94
N LEU A 176 -27.94 -28.80 -11.08
CA LEU A 176 -26.98 -28.43 -12.12
C LEU A 176 -27.61 -27.45 -13.12
N SER A 177 -26.96 -26.31 -13.33
CA SER A 177 -27.19 -25.46 -14.51
C SER A 177 -26.69 -26.17 -15.78
N GLU A 178 -27.05 -25.66 -16.96
CA GLU A 178 -26.48 -26.15 -18.24
C GLU A 178 -24.95 -26.14 -18.19
N THR A 179 -24.35 -25.04 -17.76
CA THR A 179 -22.91 -24.88 -17.58
C THR A 179 -22.32 -25.96 -16.65
N HIS A 180 -22.89 -26.15 -15.46
CA HIS A 180 -22.38 -27.13 -14.49
C HIS A 180 -22.53 -28.57 -15.02
N ALA A 181 -23.62 -28.86 -15.73
CA ALA A 181 -23.87 -30.16 -16.35
C ALA A 181 -22.84 -30.50 -17.44
N THR A 182 -22.33 -29.53 -18.21
CA THR A 182 -21.26 -29.81 -19.19
C THR A 182 -20.01 -30.41 -18.54
N HIS A 183 -19.61 -29.89 -17.37
CA HIS A 183 -18.48 -30.43 -16.59
C HIS A 183 -18.81 -31.76 -15.93
N ALA A 184 -20.04 -31.92 -15.43
CA ALA A 184 -20.51 -33.17 -14.85
C ALA A 184 -20.45 -34.33 -15.87
N ILE A 185 -21.02 -34.15 -17.07
CA ILE A 185 -21.00 -35.17 -18.14
C ILE A 185 -19.55 -35.53 -18.49
N ARG A 186 -18.69 -34.52 -18.68
CA ARG A 186 -17.26 -34.71 -19.00
C ARG A 186 -16.54 -35.58 -17.97
N ILE A 187 -16.69 -35.32 -16.67
CA ILE A 187 -16.02 -36.12 -15.63
C ILE A 187 -16.68 -37.50 -15.46
N LEU A 188 -18.00 -37.61 -15.62
CA LEU A 188 -18.73 -38.88 -15.56
C LEU A 188 -18.34 -39.83 -16.70
N ARG A 189 -18.09 -39.32 -17.93
CA ARG A 189 -17.57 -40.15 -19.03
C ARG A 189 -16.28 -40.90 -18.67
N LEU A 190 -15.40 -40.27 -17.89
CA LEU A 190 -14.15 -40.88 -17.41
C LEU A 190 -14.37 -41.94 -16.32
N HIS A 191 -15.45 -41.81 -15.53
CA HIS A 191 -15.77 -42.68 -14.39
C HIS A 191 -16.95 -43.62 -14.67
N LYS A 192 -17.34 -43.78 -15.96
CA LYS A 192 -18.54 -44.49 -16.43
C LYS A 192 -18.69 -45.93 -15.91
N GLY A 193 -17.59 -46.60 -15.57
CA GLY A 193 -17.59 -47.95 -15.00
C GLY A 193 -18.18 -48.06 -13.59
N GLN A 194 -18.28 -46.94 -12.87
CA GLN A 194 -18.83 -46.87 -11.51
C GLN A 194 -20.31 -46.46 -11.46
N VAL A 195 -20.90 -46.09 -12.60
CA VAL A 195 -22.29 -45.64 -12.73
C VAL A 195 -23.14 -46.79 -13.31
N PRO A 196 -24.32 -47.10 -12.75
CA PRO A 196 -25.22 -48.11 -13.32
C PRO A 196 -25.52 -47.83 -14.80
N ARG A 197 -25.47 -48.86 -15.66
CA ARG A 197 -25.60 -48.70 -17.12
C ARG A 197 -26.85 -47.93 -17.55
N ALA A 198 -28.00 -48.18 -16.90
CA ALA A 198 -29.26 -47.48 -17.19
C ALA A 198 -29.21 -45.99 -16.83
N LEU A 199 -28.57 -45.63 -15.71
CA LEU A 199 -28.36 -44.24 -15.33
C LEU A 199 -27.36 -43.55 -16.26
N MET A 200 -26.27 -44.22 -16.60
CA MET A 200 -25.28 -43.68 -17.54
C MET A 200 -25.86 -43.50 -18.95
N ALA A 201 -26.83 -44.32 -19.37
CA ALA A 201 -27.58 -44.11 -20.61
C ALA A 201 -28.42 -42.81 -20.57
N ARG A 202 -29.08 -42.51 -19.43
CA ARG A 202 -29.79 -41.23 -19.22
C ARG A 202 -28.84 -40.02 -19.24
N VAL A 203 -27.66 -40.11 -18.62
CA VAL A 203 -26.60 -39.07 -18.67
C VAL A 203 -26.10 -38.81 -20.09
N LEU A 204 -26.20 -39.80 -20.98
CA LEU A 204 -25.72 -39.73 -22.37
C LEU A 204 -26.84 -39.47 -23.39
N GLY A 205 -28.05 -39.12 -22.94
CA GLY A 205 -29.16 -38.73 -23.82
C GLY A 205 -29.92 -39.90 -24.49
N ALA A 206 -29.85 -41.11 -23.94
CA ALA A 206 -30.70 -42.22 -24.40
C ALA A 206 -32.16 -42.00 -23.95
N PRO A 207 -33.16 -42.27 -24.82
CA PRO A 207 -34.51 -41.72 -24.64
C PRO A 207 -35.36 -42.42 -23.57
N ALA A 208 -36.04 -41.59 -22.78
CA ALA A 208 -37.36 -41.83 -22.20
C ALA A 208 -38.24 -40.60 -22.56
N PRO A 209 -39.58 -40.72 -22.65
CA PRO A 209 -40.40 -39.76 -23.41
C PRO A 209 -40.52 -38.37 -22.77
N ALA A 210 -40.64 -37.36 -23.64
CA ALA A 210 -40.83 -35.92 -23.36
C ALA A 210 -42.31 -35.51 -23.63
N PRO A 211 -42.75 -34.23 -23.64
CA PRO A 211 -42.05 -32.94 -23.38
C PRO A 211 -42.85 -31.91 -22.53
N VAL A 212 -42.34 -30.67 -22.35
CA VAL A 212 -43.03 -29.34 -22.53
C VAL A 212 -41.95 -28.24 -22.76
N ALA A 213 -42.29 -27.12 -23.44
CA ALA A 213 -41.41 -26.09 -24.00
C ALA A 213 -41.46 -24.68 -23.29
N PRO A 214 -40.63 -23.67 -23.66
CA PRO A 214 -40.31 -22.47 -22.84
C PRO A 214 -40.83 -21.10 -23.38
N VAL A 215 -40.71 -20.01 -22.58
CA VAL A 215 -40.99 -18.58 -22.95
C VAL A 215 -40.03 -17.60 -22.20
N PRO A 216 -39.61 -16.41 -22.72
CA PRO A 216 -38.36 -15.73 -22.34
C PRO A 216 -38.48 -14.37 -21.57
N ALA A 217 -37.35 -13.65 -21.43
CA ALA A 217 -37.20 -12.35 -20.72
C ALA A 217 -36.69 -11.18 -21.60
N PRO A 218 -36.96 -9.92 -21.18
CA PRO A 218 -36.12 -8.71 -21.38
C PRO A 218 -35.96 -7.86 -20.07
N ALA A 219 -35.08 -6.87 -19.88
CA ALA A 219 -33.85 -6.38 -20.56
C ALA A 219 -33.01 -5.53 -19.54
N VAL A 220 -32.23 -4.52 -19.97
CA VAL A 220 -31.26 -3.71 -19.17
C VAL A 220 -31.51 -2.20 -19.29
N ALA A 221 -31.05 -1.39 -18.33
CA ALA A 221 -30.88 0.07 -18.45
C ALA A 221 -29.60 0.59 -17.74
N GLU A 222 -28.95 1.61 -18.30
CA GLU A 222 -27.67 2.21 -17.86
C GLU A 222 -27.80 3.53 -17.06
N PRO A 223 -26.75 4.00 -16.34
CA PRO A 223 -26.77 5.20 -15.50
C PRO A 223 -26.28 6.50 -16.21
N PRO A 224 -26.59 7.70 -15.68
CA PRO A 224 -26.15 8.99 -16.23
C PRO A 224 -24.76 9.48 -15.73
N ALA A 225 -24.21 10.45 -16.47
CA ALA A 225 -22.83 10.95 -16.43
C ALA A 225 -22.53 12.06 -15.37
N PRO A 226 -21.25 12.37 -15.06
CA PRO A 226 -20.87 13.31 -14.00
C PRO A 226 -20.86 14.79 -14.42
N VAL A 227 -20.86 15.68 -13.41
CA VAL A 227 -20.89 17.15 -13.56
C VAL A 227 -19.48 17.76 -13.43
N GLU A 228 -19.18 18.73 -14.29
CA GLU A 228 -17.90 19.47 -14.37
C GLU A 228 -17.71 20.45 -13.19
N ALA A 229 -16.47 20.57 -12.68
CA ALA A 229 -16.13 21.48 -11.58
C ALA A 229 -15.25 22.66 -12.05
N ALA A 230 -15.57 23.87 -11.58
CA ALA A 230 -14.87 25.11 -11.94
C ALA A 230 -13.49 25.27 -11.25
N PRO A 231 -12.53 25.99 -11.85
CA PRO A 231 -11.17 26.11 -11.33
C PRO A 231 -11.07 27.03 -10.10
N ALA A 232 -10.17 26.69 -9.19
CA ALA A 232 -9.85 27.46 -7.99
C ALA A 232 -8.78 28.56 -8.26
N PRO A 233 -8.79 29.69 -7.52
CA PRO A 233 -7.89 30.82 -7.77
C PRO A 233 -6.42 30.56 -7.40
N GLU A 234 -5.50 31.19 -8.14
CA GLU A 234 -4.06 31.07 -7.96
C GLU A 234 -3.57 31.51 -6.57
N ALA A 235 -2.56 30.79 -6.06
CA ALA A 235 -1.92 31.10 -4.79
C ALA A 235 -0.80 32.14 -4.96
N PRO A 236 -0.56 33.01 -3.96
CA PRO A 236 0.63 33.86 -3.97
C PRO A 236 1.92 33.00 -3.94
N ALA A 237 3.00 33.54 -4.52
CA ALA A 237 4.29 32.87 -4.61
C ALA A 237 4.89 32.61 -3.21
N VAL A 238 4.81 31.37 -2.76
CA VAL A 238 5.44 30.91 -1.51
C VAL A 238 6.95 30.78 -1.71
N ALA A 239 7.74 31.25 -0.74
CA ALA A 239 9.19 31.08 -0.75
C ALA A 239 9.57 29.59 -0.80
N VAL A 240 10.53 29.24 -1.67
CA VAL A 240 10.95 27.84 -1.85
C VAL A 240 11.91 27.43 -0.71
N PRO A 241 11.61 26.38 0.06
CA PRO A 241 12.49 25.87 1.11
C PRO A 241 13.93 25.64 0.64
N ARG A 242 14.89 26.16 1.41
CA ARG A 242 16.32 26.13 1.05
C ARG A 242 17.05 24.85 1.50
N ARG A 243 16.41 24.03 2.34
CA ARG A 243 16.95 22.76 2.90
C ARG A 243 15.82 21.73 3.09
N PRO A 244 16.10 20.42 3.17
CA PRO A 244 15.08 19.41 3.45
C PRO A 244 14.60 19.50 4.91
N MET A 245 13.36 19.04 5.19
CA MET A 245 12.80 19.01 6.56
C MET A 245 13.60 18.14 7.52
N VAL A 246 14.21 17.06 7.01
CA VAL A 246 15.04 16.14 7.78
C VAL A 246 16.06 15.48 6.86
N ARG A 247 17.25 15.16 7.38
CA ARG A 247 18.24 14.35 6.68
C ARG A 247 17.80 12.88 6.68
N TRP A 248 17.19 12.43 5.57
CA TRP A 248 16.68 11.07 5.42
C TRP A 248 17.58 10.19 4.53
N LEU A 249 17.47 8.86 4.66
CA LEU A 249 18.08 7.92 3.74
C LEU A 249 17.45 8.07 2.35
N GLY A 250 18.24 7.98 1.28
CA GLY A 250 17.76 8.13 -0.10
C GLY A 250 17.31 9.55 -0.51
N SER A 251 17.30 10.52 0.42
CA SER A 251 16.80 11.88 0.24
C SER A 251 17.32 12.58 -1.03
N LYS A 252 16.45 12.73 -2.04
CA LYS A 252 16.77 13.32 -3.36
C LYS A 252 17.00 14.84 -3.36
N TRP A 253 17.20 15.50 -2.22
CA TRP A 253 17.30 16.96 -2.11
C TRP A 253 18.24 17.60 -3.14
N ARG A 254 19.43 17.02 -3.36
CA ARG A 254 20.42 17.51 -4.35
C ARG A 254 20.03 17.20 -5.79
N LEU A 255 19.33 16.10 -6.03
CA LEU A 255 18.90 15.63 -7.36
C LEU A 255 17.56 16.21 -7.80
N ALA A 256 16.77 16.75 -6.87
CA ALA A 256 15.44 17.27 -7.15
C ALA A 256 15.33 18.22 -8.35
N PRO A 257 16.26 19.18 -8.63
CA PRO A 257 16.19 20.01 -9.83
C PRO A 257 16.17 19.19 -11.13
N TRP A 258 17.01 18.16 -11.19
CA TRP A 258 17.09 17.22 -12.32
C TRP A 258 15.86 16.33 -12.42
N VAL A 259 15.32 15.87 -11.29
CA VAL A 259 14.02 15.16 -11.30
C VAL A 259 12.92 16.08 -11.85
N ILE A 260 12.90 17.34 -11.40
CA ILE A 260 11.91 18.37 -11.81
C ILE A 260 12.00 18.70 -13.30
N GLU A 261 13.21 18.72 -13.90
CA GLU A 261 13.42 18.85 -15.36
C GLU A 261 12.71 17.75 -16.18
N HIS A 262 12.36 16.62 -15.55
CA HIS A 262 11.68 15.48 -16.18
C HIS A 262 10.20 15.32 -15.77
N LEU A 263 9.65 16.20 -14.93
CA LEU A 263 8.24 16.18 -14.56
C LEU A 263 7.40 16.89 -15.64
N PRO A 264 6.45 16.22 -16.33
CA PRO A 264 5.55 16.87 -17.28
C PRO A 264 4.59 17.85 -16.57
N PRO A 265 3.91 18.76 -17.30
CA PRO A 265 2.79 19.52 -16.75
C PRO A 265 1.70 18.60 -16.17
N HIS A 266 1.16 18.94 -14.99
CA HIS A 266 0.25 18.09 -14.21
C HIS A 266 -0.67 18.93 -13.32
N GLU A 267 -1.88 18.42 -13.05
CA GLU A 267 -2.87 19.06 -12.18
C GLU A 267 -2.80 18.50 -10.75
N LEU A 268 -2.54 17.21 -10.63
CA LEU A 268 -2.27 16.52 -9.37
C LEU A 268 -0.83 16.03 -9.36
N TYR A 269 -0.11 16.28 -8.27
CA TYR A 269 1.20 15.68 -7.98
C TYR A 269 1.10 14.78 -6.76
N CYS A 270 1.67 13.57 -6.83
CA CYS A 270 1.69 12.63 -5.71
C CYS A 270 3.10 12.06 -5.50
N GLU A 271 3.67 12.26 -4.31
CA GLU A 271 4.81 11.47 -3.83
C GLU A 271 4.27 10.31 -2.99
N ALA A 272 4.29 9.09 -3.53
CA ALA A 272 3.80 7.90 -2.83
C ALA A 272 4.80 7.32 -1.81
N PHE A 273 6.05 7.79 -1.87
CA PHE A 273 7.16 7.51 -0.94
C PHE A 273 7.73 8.86 -0.47
N GLY A 274 7.09 9.49 0.51
CA GLY A 274 7.36 10.88 0.87
C GLY A 274 8.77 11.16 1.40
N GLY A 275 9.30 10.34 2.30
CA GLY A 275 10.65 10.50 2.85
C GLY A 275 10.90 11.90 3.45
N SER A 276 11.84 12.67 2.88
CA SER A 276 12.08 14.07 3.29
C SER A 276 11.30 15.11 2.48
N ALA A 277 10.31 14.66 1.68
CA ALA A 277 9.54 15.42 0.69
C ALA A 277 10.41 16.21 -0.30
N SER A 278 11.58 15.66 -0.67
CA SER A 278 12.67 16.44 -1.29
C SER A 278 12.34 17.05 -2.66
N VAL A 279 11.51 16.39 -3.46
CA VAL A 279 11.14 16.88 -4.80
C VAL A 279 9.93 17.80 -4.69
N LEU A 280 8.90 17.41 -3.93
CA LEU A 280 7.74 18.24 -3.58
C LEU A 280 8.16 19.61 -3.03
N MET A 281 9.08 19.65 -2.07
CA MET A 281 9.55 20.89 -1.45
C MET A 281 10.18 21.86 -2.45
N ARG A 282 10.75 21.35 -3.56
CA ARG A 282 11.51 22.15 -4.53
C ARG A 282 10.81 22.39 -5.86
N LYS A 283 9.80 21.58 -6.23
CA LYS A 283 9.00 21.81 -7.44
C LYS A 283 8.09 23.04 -7.29
N PRO A 284 7.74 23.71 -8.40
CA PRO A 284 6.58 24.61 -8.43
C PRO A 284 5.32 23.90 -7.91
N ARG A 285 4.49 24.61 -7.13
CA ARG A 285 3.27 24.05 -6.55
C ARG A 285 2.29 23.62 -7.66
N ALA A 286 1.78 22.39 -7.59
CA ALA A 286 0.65 21.96 -8.41
C ALA A 286 -0.70 22.34 -7.74
N PRO A 287 -1.82 22.40 -8.51
CA PRO A 287 -3.16 22.63 -7.96
C PRO A 287 -3.53 21.67 -6.82
N VAL A 288 -3.24 20.37 -7.00
CA VAL A 288 -3.39 19.34 -5.96
C VAL A 288 -2.04 18.67 -5.70
N GLU A 289 -1.66 18.53 -4.43
CA GLU A 289 -0.42 17.86 -4.03
C GLU A 289 -0.68 16.88 -2.88
N VAL A 290 -0.25 15.63 -3.07
CA VAL A 290 -0.39 14.52 -2.12
C VAL A 290 1.00 14.02 -1.72
N LEU A 291 1.17 13.76 -0.42
CA LEU A 291 2.39 13.22 0.18
C LEU A 291 2.02 12.00 1.04
N GLY A 292 2.30 10.81 0.52
CA GLY A 292 2.06 9.53 1.18
C GLY A 292 3.32 8.97 1.82
N ASP A 293 3.22 8.44 3.04
CA ASP A 293 4.28 7.64 3.67
C ASP A 293 3.67 6.63 4.68
N MET A 294 4.46 5.65 5.12
CA MET A 294 4.09 4.72 6.18
C MET A 294 4.80 5.00 7.51
N ASP A 295 5.93 5.73 7.49
CA ASP A 295 6.77 5.97 8.68
C ASP A 295 6.12 6.95 9.66
N ASP A 296 5.83 6.49 10.89
CA ASP A 296 5.16 7.26 11.93
C ASP A 296 5.97 8.45 12.50
N GLU A 297 7.29 8.50 12.28
CA GLU A 297 8.10 9.68 12.63
C GLU A 297 8.06 10.73 11.52
N LEU A 298 8.07 10.32 10.25
CA LEU A 298 7.87 11.22 9.11
C LEU A 298 6.45 11.82 9.11
N LEU A 299 5.41 11.00 9.29
CA LEU A 299 4.03 11.48 9.34
C LEU A 299 3.80 12.47 10.50
N ASN A 300 4.41 12.21 11.67
CA ASN A 300 4.42 13.15 12.79
C ASN A 300 5.16 14.45 12.43
N LEU A 301 6.32 14.36 11.78
CA LEU A 301 7.09 15.52 11.34
C LEU A 301 6.30 16.38 10.34
N TYR A 302 5.65 15.77 9.33
CA TYR A 302 4.82 16.49 8.37
C TYR A 302 3.65 17.20 9.06
N ALA A 303 2.98 16.54 10.01
CA ALA A 303 1.87 17.11 10.76
C ALA A 303 2.31 18.32 11.61
N VAL A 304 3.43 18.20 12.32
CA VAL A 304 4.00 19.29 13.15
C VAL A 304 4.47 20.46 12.29
N ILE A 305 5.14 20.22 11.17
CA ILE A 305 5.61 21.30 10.28
C ILE A 305 4.44 21.96 9.53
N ARG A 306 3.36 21.23 9.22
CA ARG A 306 2.20 21.81 8.53
C ARG A 306 1.37 22.75 9.42
N ASP A 307 1.30 22.49 10.72
CA ASP A 307 0.55 23.33 11.66
C ASP A 307 1.39 24.53 12.15
N PRO A 308 0.99 25.79 11.92
CA PRO A 308 1.82 26.95 12.29
C PRO A 308 2.14 27.07 13.79
N VAL A 309 1.25 26.58 14.67
CA VAL A 309 1.45 26.66 16.13
C VAL A 309 2.45 25.60 16.58
N ALA A 310 2.31 24.37 16.10
CA ALA A 310 3.24 23.28 16.36
C ALA A 310 4.61 23.54 15.70
N ALA A 311 4.66 24.13 14.51
CA ALA A 311 5.88 24.56 13.84
C ALA A 311 6.58 25.70 14.61
N GLY A 312 5.83 26.65 15.18
CA GLY A 312 6.37 27.69 16.07
C GLY A 312 6.94 27.11 17.37
N ARG A 313 6.26 26.13 17.99
CA ARG A 313 6.81 25.37 19.13
C ARG A 313 8.09 24.62 18.72
N LEU A 314 8.08 23.97 17.55
CA LEU A 314 9.22 23.23 17.01
C LEU A 314 10.44 24.13 16.76
N TYR A 315 10.21 25.33 16.21
CA TYR A 315 11.23 26.36 16.02
C TYR A 315 11.96 26.66 17.34
N LEU A 316 11.20 26.97 18.40
CA LEU A 316 11.77 27.31 19.71
C LEU A 316 12.61 26.15 20.28
N VAL A 317 12.04 24.94 20.33
CA VAL A 317 12.77 23.80 20.91
C VAL A 317 13.98 23.37 20.07
N CYS A 318 13.95 23.53 18.74
CA CYS A 318 15.12 23.30 17.89
C CYS A 318 16.19 24.39 18.07
N ALA A 319 15.80 25.67 18.17
CA ALA A 319 16.73 26.78 18.37
C ALA A 319 17.50 26.70 19.70
N PHE A 320 16.83 26.23 20.77
CA PHE A 320 17.48 26.02 22.08
C PHE A 320 18.15 24.65 22.25
N THR A 321 18.06 23.74 21.26
CA THR A 321 18.75 22.44 21.34
C THR A 321 20.21 22.59 20.89
N PRO A 322 21.21 22.37 21.76
CA PRO A 322 22.61 22.44 21.36
C PRO A 322 23.04 21.22 20.53
N PHE A 323 23.94 21.44 19.56
CA PHE A 323 24.59 20.35 18.82
C PHE A 323 25.54 19.57 19.75
N SER A 324 25.03 18.51 20.38
CA SER A 324 25.74 17.81 21.48
C SER A 324 25.51 16.30 21.49
N ASP A 325 26.49 15.57 22.04
CA ASP A 325 26.42 14.11 22.26
C ASP A 325 25.29 13.76 23.27
N GLY A 326 25.01 14.65 24.22
CA GLY A 326 23.90 14.53 25.18
C GLY A 326 22.53 14.53 24.50
N GLU A 327 22.25 15.58 23.72
CA GLU A 327 21.00 15.70 22.94
C GLU A 327 20.85 14.59 21.91
N PHE A 328 21.95 14.20 21.25
CA PHE A 328 21.93 13.05 20.36
C PHE A 328 21.50 11.76 21.07
N ARG A 329 22.10 11.44 22.23
CA ARG A 329 21.75 10.25 23.04
C ARG A 329 20.35 10.33 23.67
N LEU A 330 19.78 11.52 23.81
CA LEU A 330 18.38 11.71 24.19
C LEU A 330 17.45 11.43 22.99
N ALA A 331 17.81 11.94 21.81
CA ALA A 331 17.05 11.82 20.57
C ALA A 331 17.06 10.40 19.96
N THR A 332 18.06 9.58 20.25
CA THR A 332 18.05 8.15 19.91
C THR A 332 17.01 7.36 20.72
N ARG A 333 16.61 7.85 21.90
CA ARG A 333 15.52 7.25 22.70
C ARG A 333 14.17 7.68 22.11
N ARG A 334 13.63 6.81 21.23
CA ARG A 334 12.29 6.98 20.65
C ARG A 334 11.24 7.14 21.75
N LEU A 335 10.34 8.09 21.55
CA LEU A 335 9.19 8.32 22.42
C LEU A 335 7.98 7.51 21.94
N PRO A 336 7.06 7.13 22.84
CA PRO A 336 5.82 6.46 22.47
C PRO A 336 4.91 7.41 21.65
N ALA A 337 3.96 6.84 20.91
CA ALA A 337 3.16 7.57 19.91
C ALA A 337 2.23 8.65 20.51
N ASP A 338 1.91 8.51 21.80
CA ASP A 338 1.11 9.38 22.66
C ASP A 338 1.89 10.52 23.33
N ALA A 339 3.22 10.56 23.20
CA ALA A 339 4.04 11.68 23.67
C ALA A 339 3.85 12.94 22.81
N ASP A 340 4.23 14.12 23.35
CA ASP A 340 4.10 15.41 22.66
C ASP A 340 4.67 15.36 21.23
N PRO A 341 3.85 15.63 20.19
CA PRO A 341 4.26 15.47 18.80
C PRO A 341 5.41 16.40 18.42
N VAL A 342 5.52 17.58 19.07
CA VAL A 342 6.63 18.51 18.84
C VAL A 342 7.95 17.95 19.36
N GLU A 343 8.01 17.42 20.59
CA GLU A 343 9.21 16.74 21.09
C GLU A 343 9.55 15.48 20.24
N ARG A 344 8.55 14.72 19.78
CA ARG A 344 8.77 13.59 18.84
C ARG A 344 9.41 14.06 17.53
N ALA A 345 8.93 15.16 16.95
CA ALA A 345 9.50 15.77 15.75
C ALA A 345 10.92 16.27 16.02
N ARG A 346 11.14 17.02 17.11
CA ARG A 346 12.46 17.50 17.52
C ARG A 346 13.47 16.37 17.62
N ARG A 347 13.16 15.27 18.33
CA ARG A 347 14.06 14.10 18.43
C ARG A 347 14.36 13.47 17.07
N THR A 348 13.37 13.35 16.19
CA THR A 348 13.60 12.85 14.83
C THR A 348 14.60 13.72 14.08
N ILE A 349 14.42 15.04 14.08
CA ILE A 349 15.32 15.97 13.39
C ILE A 349 16.71 15.95 14.04
N VAL A 350 16.81 16.06 15.37
CA VAL A 350 18.07 16.06 16.15
C VAL A 350 18.87 14.79 15.88
N ARG A 351 18.24 13.62 15.98
CA ARG A 351 18.88 12.33 15.70
C ARG A 351 19.45 12.31 14.29
N HIS A 352 18.70 12.74 13.29
CA HIS A 352 19.12 12.74 11.89
C HIS A 352 20.14 13.84 11.53
N ALA A 353 20.10 14.98 12.22
CA ALA A 353 21.06 16.06 12.11
C ALA A 353 22.42 15.70 12.74
N MET A 354 22.42 14.95 13.85
CA MET A 354 23.61 14.68 14.66
C MET A 354 24.23 13.28 14.45
N GLN A 355 23.51 12.31 13.88
CA GLN A 355 24.05 10.96 13.57
C GLN A 355 25.03 10.96 12.40
N LEU A 356 26.12 10.18 12.49
CA LEU A 356 27.15 10.09 11.45
C LEU A 356 26.59 9.61 10.10
N SER A 357 25.80 8.54 10.12
CA SER A 357 25.17 7.91 8.95
C SER A 357 23.63 7.95 9.07
N PRO A 358 22.88 8.24 8.00
CA PRO A 358 21.42 8.43 8.05
C PRO A 358 20.64 7.10 8.07
N ASP A 359 21.05 6.14 8.90
CA ASP A 359 20.36 4.85 9.02
C ASP A 359 19.02 5.02 9.77
N VAL A 360 18.01 4.23 9.39
CA VAL A 360 16.62 4.35 9.90
C VAL A 360 16.19 3.10 10.67
N ARG A 361 16.95 1.99 10.58
CA ARG A 361 16.68 0.75 11.32
C ARG A 361 16.67 0.98 12.85
N GLY A 362 15.85 0.20 13.55
CA GLY A 362 15.57 0.34 14.98
C GLY A 362 16.81 0.15 15.86
N GLU A 363 16.81 0.84 17.01
CA GLU A 363 17.87 0.91 18.03
C GLU A 363 19.28 1.20 17.50
N THR A 364 19.73 2.45 17.68
CA THR A 364 20.95 3.02 17.11
C THR A 364 22.25 2.49 17.73
N ALA A 365 22.53 1.20 17.55
CA ALA A 365 23.78 0.57 17.97
C ALA A 365 24.95 0.82 16.99
N GLY A 366 24.68 1.32 15.76
CA GLY A 366 25.63 1.22 14.64
C GLY A 366 26.30 2.49 14.10
N THR A 367 25.75 3.70 14.32
CA THR A 367 26.19 4.89 13.54
C THR A 367 27.00 5.94 14.33
N GLY A 368 26.68 6.16 15.60
CA GLY A 368 27.40 7.11 16.47
C GLY A 368 27.15 8.59 16.18
N TYR A 369 27.56 9.43 17.15
CA TYR A 369 27.47 10.89 17.11
C TYR A 369 28.53 11.51 16.19
N ARG A 370 28.18 12.57 15.44
CA ARG A 370 29.14 13.35 14.63
C ARG A 370 30.11 14.17 15.49
N ARG A 371 31.20 13.54 15.90
CA ARG A 371 32.36 14.21 16.51
C ARG A 371 33.27 14.75 15.40
N TYR A 372 33.14 16.05 15.09
CA TYR A 372 34.06 16.75 14.20
C TYR A 372 35.22 17.37 15.00
N THR A 373 36.45 16.98 14.69
CA THR A 373 37.68 17.45 15.36
C THR A 373 38.71 18.01 14.36
N GLY A 374 38.28 18.41 13.16
CA GLY A 374 39.16 18.89 12.08
C GLY A 374 38.58 20.04 11.25
N SER A 375 39.40 20.61 10.37
CA SER A 375 39.13 21.83 9.60
C SER A 375 38.17 21.63 8.41
N ALA A 376 36.89 21.41 8.69
CA ALA A 376 35.84 21.43 7.67
C ALA A 376 35.41 22.87 7.36
N ARG A 377 35.36 23.24 6.06
CA ARG A 377 34.82 24.55 5.59
C ARG A 377 33.35 24.83 5.98
N ARG A 378 32.62 23.80 6.44
CA ARG A 378 31.31 23.88 7.10
C ARG A 378 31.23 22.75 8.12
N VAL A 379 31.02 23.08 9.39
CA VAL A 379 30.74 22.11 10.48
C VAL A 379 29.24 21.86 10.60
N ALA A 380 28.85 20.64 11.00
CA ALA A 380 27.43 20.26 11.10
C ALA A 380 26.64 21.06 12.16
N SER A 381 27.33 21.66 13.13
CA SER A 381 26.73 22.59 14.08
C SER A 381 26.23 23.88 13.43
N ALA A 382 26.94 24.43 12.44
CA ALA A 382 26.50 25.62 11.69
C ALA A 382 25.36 25.32 10.70
N ASP A 383 25.27 24.08 10.21
CA ASP A 383 24.12 23.60 9.45
C ASP A 383 22.87 23.47 10.35
N TRP A 384 23.06 23.00 11.59
CA TRP A 384 22.02 22.91 12.61
C TRP A 384 21.52 24.28 13.11
N GLU A 385 22.43 25.21 13.40
CA GLU A 385 22.15 26.58 13.84
C GLU A 385 21.11 27.29 12.95
N THR A 386 21.22 27.07 11.64
CA THR A 386 20.35 27.69 10.62
C THR A 386 19.13 26.82 10.24
N PHE A 387 18.92 25.67 10.89
CA PHE A 387 17.77 24.80 10.61
C PHE A 387 16.42 25.41 11.05
N PRO A 388 16.26 25.96 12.27
CA PRO A 388 14.97 26.46 12.74
C PRO A 388 14.37 27.51 11.80
N GLU A 389 15.17 28.44 11.28
CA GLU A 389 14.75 29.49 10.34
C GLU A 389 14.03 28.94 9.10
N ALA A 390 14.39 27.73 8.64
CA ALA A 390 13.78 27.13 7.46
C ALA A 390 12.38 26.55 7.70
N LEU A 391 11.94 26.40 8.96
CA LEU A 391 10.63 25.85 9.29
C LEU A 391 9.49 26.73 8.76
N ALA A 392 9.65 28.05 8.69
CA ALA A 392 8.65 28.95 8.14
C ALA A 392 8.36 28.67 6.65
N ASP A 393 9.40 28.56 5.82
CA ASP A 393 9.29 28.18 4.40
C ASP A 393 8.65 26.79 4.24
N MET A 394 9.07 25.82 5.06
CA MET A 394 8.53 24.45 5.03
C MET A 394 7.05 24.41 5.41
N THR A 395 6.64 25.17 6.43
CA THR A 395 5.24 25.30 6.88
C THR A 395 4.37 25.83 5.75
N ALA A 396 4.79 26.95 5.13
CA ALA A 396 4.08 27.56 4.02
C ALA A 396 4.05 26.64 2.77
N ARG A 397 5.11 25.84 2.54
CA ARG A 397 5.16 24.86 1.45
C ARG A 397 4.22 23.68 1.69
N LEU A 398 4.07 23.18 2.93
CA LEU A 398 3.18 22.06 3.28
C LEU A 398 1.71 22.44 3.50
N GLY A 399 1.36 23.70 3.78
CA GLY A 399 0.00 24.08 4.19
C GLY A 399 -1.15 23.51 3.33
N ARG A 400 -0.98 23.48 2.00
CA ARG A 400 -1.96 22.96 1.02
C ARG A 400 -1.72 21.51 0.57
N VAL A 401 -0.76 20.80 1.15
CA VAL A 401 -0.43 19.41 0.79
C VAL A 401 -1.33 18.46 1.57
N VAL A 402 -1.95 17.51 0.88
CA VAL A 402 -2.68 16.39 1.48
C VAL A 402 -1.64 15.38 1.97
N ILE A 403 -1.69 15.02 3.26
CA ILE A 403 -0.77 14.06 3.87
C ILE A 403 -1.56 12.78 4.15
N GLU A 404 -1.07 11.63 3.65
CA GLU A 404 -1.76 10.36 3.79
C GLU A 404 -0.86 9.28 4.41
N ARG A 405 -1.44 8.49 5.33
CA ARG A 405 -0.83 7.26 5.83
C ARG A 405 -1.41 6.08 5.05
N ALA A 406 -0.70 5.60 4.05
CA ALA A 406 -1.07 4.41 3.28
C ALA A 406 0.16 3.79 2.58
N PRO A 407 0.13 2.49 2.26
CA PRO A 407 1.11 1.88 1.37
C PRO A 407 1.13 2.58 0.01
N ALA A 408 2.31 2.75 -0.59
CA ALA A 408 2.50 3.53 -1.81
C ALA A 408 1.55 3.12 -2.96
N VAL A 409 1.34 1.82 -3.15
CA VAL A 409 0.43 1.27 -4.17
C VAL A 409 -1.03 1.69 -3.93
N GLU A 410 -1.48 1.74 -2.67
CA GLU A 410 -2.83 2.21 -2.32
C GLU A 410 -2.96 3.72 -2.57
N THR A 411 -1.95 4.50 -2.18
CA THR A 411 -1.89 5.95 -2.44
C THR A 411 -1.95 6.25 -3.94
N ILE A 412 -1.23 5.48 -4.78
CA ILE A 412 -1.27 5.61 -6.23
C ILE A 412 -2.69 5.33 -6.75
N ARG A 413 -3.24 4.14 -6.45
CA ARG A 413 -4.58 3.72 -6.91
C ARG A 413 -5.70 4.69 -6.48
N ARG A 414 -5.59 5.32 -5.30
CA ARG A 414 -6.58 6.26 -4.77
C ARG A 414 -6.62 7.59 -5.54
N HIS A 415 -5.47 8.03 -6.07
CA HIS A 415 -5.35 9.33 -6.73
C HIS A 415 -5.23 9.26 -8.24
N ASP A 416 -5.13 8.06 -8.80
CA ASP A 416 -4.95 7.82 -10.23
C ASP A 416 -6.15 8.33 -11.05
N ARG A 417 -5.81 9.07 -12.10
CA ARG A 417 -6.71 9.78 -13.00
C ARG A 417 -5.89 10.43 -14.13
N PRO A 418 -6.52 10.79 -15.26
CA PRO A 418 -5.89 11.63 -16.26
C PRO A 418 -5.40 12.96 -15.65
N GLY A 419 -4.18 13.38 -15.97
CA GLY A 419 -3.58 14.62 -15.45
C GLY A 419 -2.88 14.51 -14.08
N ALA A 420 -2.96 13.37 -13.40
CA ALA A 420 -2.12 13.07 -12.25
C ALA A 420 -0.68 12.73 -12.64
N LEU A 421 0.28 13.13 -11.80
CA LEU A 421 1.69 12.76 -11.90
C LEU A 421 2.18 12.16 -10.59
N PHE A 422 2.56 10.88 -10.65
CA PHE A 422 3.19 10.15 -9.55
C PHE A 422 4.71 10.27 -9.66
N TYR A 423 5.34 10.83 -8.61
CA TYR A 423 6.78 10.67 -8.41
C TYR A 423 7.01 9.55 -7.39
N VAL A 424 7.80 8.55 -7.78
CA VAL A 424 7.91 7.28 -7.07
C VAL A 424 9.37 6.98 -6.79
N ASP A 425 9.77 7.10 -5.52
CA ASP A 425 11.14 6.88 -5.06
C ASP A 425 11.19 5.74 -4.02
N PRO A 426 10.99 4.47 -4.44
CA PRO A 426 10.86 3.35 -3.53
C PRO A 426 12.19 3.03 -2.83
N PRO A 427 12.16 2.37 -1.66
CA PRO A 427 13.34 1.74 -1.07
C PRO A 427 14.04 0.85 -2.09
N TYR A 428 15.26 1.20 -2.55
CA TYR A 428 15.90 0.50 -3.67
C TYR A 428 16.01 -1.03 -3.48
N VAL A 429 15.86 -1.79 -4.57
CA VAL A 429 15.93 -3.27 -4.61
C VAL A 429 17.16 -3.79 -3.85
N HIS A 430 17.00 -4.84 -3.04
CA HIS A 430 18.06 -5.32 -2.14
C HIS A 430 19.38 -5.65 -2.87
N ALA A 431 19.32 -6.22 -4.07
CA ALA A 431 20.50 -6.56 -4.88
C ALA A 431 21.34 -5.36 -5.33
N THR A 432 20.79 -4.14 -5.38
CA THR A 432 21.55 -2.93 -5.74
C THR A 432 22.18 -2.22 -4.55
N ARG A 433 21.92 -2.68 -3.31
CA ARG A 433 22.47 -2.10 -2.08
C ARG A 433 23.83 -2.70 -1.73
N GLN A 434 24.89 -1.91 -1.87
CA GLN A 434 26.26 -2.32 -1.47
C GLN A 434 26.45 -2.49 0.06
N GLU A 435 25.54 -1.97 0.88
CA GLU A 435 25.65 -2.01 2.35
C GLU A 435 24.39 -2.63 2.99
N VAL A 436 24.40 -3.96 3.19
CA VAL A 436 23.31 -4.75 3.81
C VAL A 436 22.91 -4.27 5.22
N ARG A 437 23.75 -3.46 5.87
CA ARG A 437 23.53 -2.97 7.24
C ARG A 437 22.54 -1.81 7.35
N LYS A 438 22.39 -0.96 6.34
CA LYS A 438 21.54 0.26 6.39
C LYS A 438 20.20 0.03 5.69
N GLY A 439 19.12 0.52 6.28
CA GLY A 439 17.78 0.28 5.74
C GLY A 439 16.73 1.32 6.16
N TYR A 440 15.57 1.22 5.55
CA TYR A 440 14.36 1.95 5.93
C TYR A 440 13.63 1.21 7.06
N ALA A 441 12.78 1.89 7.83
CA ALA A 441 11.96 1.25 8.87
C ALA A 441 10.96 0.23 8.27
N HIS A 442 10.47 0.51 7.07
CA HIS A 442 9.70 -0.41 6.24
C HIS A 442 10.56 -0.79 5.03
N GLU A 443 11.02 -2.05 4.96
CA GLU A 443 11.76 -2.56 3.80
C GLU A 443 10.81 -3.14 2.76
N MET A 444 11.21 -3.09 1.49
CA MET A 444 10.40 -3.47 0.34
C MET A 444 11.03 -4.71 -0.33
N PRO A 445 10.47 -5.92 -0.16
CA PRO A 445 10.97 -7.11 -0.82
C PRO A 445 10.68 -7.08 -2.33
N ASP A 446 11.39 -7.90 -3.09
CA ASP A 446 11.24 -7.99 -4.56
C ASP A 446 9.80 -8.26 -5.03
N GLN A 447 8.95 -8.87 -4.18
CA GLN A 447 7.54 -9.09 -4.52
C GLN A 447 6.71 -7.79 -4.48
N ASP A 448 6.94 -6.94 -3.48
CA ASP A 448 6.28 -5.65 -3.35
C ASP A 448 6.76 -4.71 -4.47
N HIS A 449 8.02 -4.83 -4.88
CA HIS A 449 8.53 -4.17 -6.10
C HIS A 449 7.76 -4.61 -7.36
N ARG A 450 7.42 -5.89 -7.51
CA ARG A 450 6.57 -6.36 -8.61
C ARG A 450 5.16 -5.78 -8.54
N GLU A 451 4.50 -5.79 -7.37
CA GLU A 451 3.16 -5.18 -7.25
C GLU A 451 3.19 -3.67 -7.59
N LEU A 452 4.23 -2.94 -7.16
CA LEU A 452 4.41 -1.54 -7.53
C LEU A 452 4.57 -1.36 -9.04
N LEU A 453 5.38 -2.20 -9.69
CA LEU A 453 5.59 -2.15 -11.15
C LEU A 453 4.31 -2.50 -11.92
N ASP A 454 3.60 -3.56 -11.53
CA ASP A 454 2.31 -3.94 -12.10
C ASP A 454 1.27 -2.82 -11.95
N CYS A 455 1.23 -2.18 -10.78
CA CYS A 455 0.37 -1.01 -10.56
C CYS A 455 0.74 0.16 -11.48
N LEU A 456 2.03 0.48 -11.61
CA LEU A 456 2.52 1.60 -12.42
C LEU A 456 2.37 1.37 -13.93
N LEU A 457 2.37 0.12 -14.40
CA LEU A 457 2.09 -0.23 -15.79
C LEU A 457 0.60 -0.10 -16.14
N GLY A 458 -0.29 -0.11 -15.15
CA GLY A 458 -1.74 -0.03 -15.33
C GLY A 458 -2.39 1.33 -15.05
N ILE A 459 -1.62 2.39 -14.72
CA ILE A 459 -2.19 3.71 -14.37
C ILE A 459 -2.79 4.46 -15.56
N GLU A 460 -3.83 5.24 -15.29
CA GLU A 460 -4.39 6.24 -16.23
C GLU A 460 -3.53 7.52 -16.28
N GLY A 461 -2.87 7.84 -15.17
CA GLY A 461 -2.03 9.02 -15.00
C GLY A 461 -0.63 8.89 -15.60
N MET A 462 0.27 9.75 -15.11
CA MET A 462 1.67 9.83 -15.49
C MET A 462 2.56 9.40 -14.33
N ALA A 463 3.72 8.82 -14.61
CA ALA A 463 4.66 8.44 -13.57
C ALA A 463 6.12 8.71 -13.96
N VAL A 464 6.90 9.10 -12.95
CA VAL A 464 8.37 9.18 -12.98
C VAL A 464 8.89 8.42 -11.78
N VAL A 465 9.67 7.37 -12.05
CA VAL A 465 10.20 6.45 -11.04
C VAL A 465 11.70 6.69 -10.90
N SER A 466 12.22 6.88 -9.69
CA SER A 466 13.68 6.92 -9.43
C SER A 466 14.22 5.64 -8.83
N GLY A 467 15.45 5.29 -9.19
CA GLY A 467 16.11 4.07 -8.71
C GLY A 467 17.57 3.97 -9.13
N TYR A 468 18.20 2.87 -8.73
CA TYR A 468 19.44 2.40 -9.34
C TYR A 468 19.13 1.38 -10.44
N ALA A 469 19.97 1.31 -11.47
CA ALA A 469 19.87 0.31 -12.53
C ALA A 469 19.70 -1.10 -11.95
N SER A 470 18.70 -1.84 -12.41
CA SER A 470 18.38 -3.18 -11.93
C SER A 470 17.57 -3.93 -12.97
N THR A 471 17.86 -5.23 -13.17
CA THR A 471 17.15 -6.06 -14.14
C THR A 471 15.64 -6.04 -13.91
N LEU A 472 15.18 -6.11 -12.66
CA LEU A 472 13.76 -6.05 -12.31
C LEU A 472 13.05 -4.81 -12.86
N TYR A 473 13.64 -3.62 -12.73
CA TYR A 473 13.03 -2.37 -13.21
C TYR A 473 13.29 -2.15 -14.70
N ASP A 474 14.50 -2.45 -15.20
CA ASP A 474 14.86 -2.27 -16.61
C ASP A 474 14.09 -3.25 -17.53
N GLU A 475 13.74 -4.45 -17.07
CA GLU A 475 12.86 -5.40 -17.78
C GLU A 475 11.39 -4.97 -17.72
N ALA A 476 10.86 -4.68 -16.53
CA ALA A 476 9.44 -4.33 -16.36
C ALA A 476 9.07 -2.99 -17.02
N LEU A 477 9.99 -2.02 -16.99
CA LEU A 477 9.81 -0.68 -17.55
C LEU A 477 10.52 -0.51 -18.90
N ALA A 478 10.78 -1.60 -19.64
CA ALA A 478 11.47 -1.55 -20.94
C ALA A 478 10.81 -0.64 -21.98
N GLY A 479 9.49 -0.41 -21.89
CA GLY A 479 8.74 0.53 -22.73
C GLY A 479 8.77 1.99 -22.27
N TRP A 480 9.42 2.32 -21.16
CA TRP A 480 9.47 3.66 -20.58
C TRP A 480 10.76 4.39 -20.96
N ARG A 481 10.74 5.73 -20.99
CA ARG A 481 11.94 6.51 -21.30
C ARG A 481 12.89 6.49 -20.11
N ARG A 482 14.01 5.78 -20.24
CA ARG A 482 15.12 5.72 -19.27
C ARG A 482 16.06 6.91 -19.47
N VAL A 483 16.34 7.67 -18.41
CA VAL A 483 17.40 8.70 -18.37
C VAL A 483 18.28 8.48 -17.14
N THR A 484 19.58 8.79 -17.24
CA THR A 484 20.52 8.54 -16.13
C THR A 484 21.37 9.74 -15.79
N ARG A 485 21.92 9.72 -14.56
CA ARG A 485 22.84 10.74 -14.05
C ARG A 485 23.84 10.12 -13.10
N GLU A 486 25.13 10.39 -13.31
CA GLU A 486 26.15 10.07 -12.32
C GLU A 486 25.97 10.93 -11.06
N VAL A 487 25.96 10.27 -9.91
CA VAL A 487 25.87 10.88 -8.58
C VAL A 487 27.07 10.42 -7.75
N SER A 488 27.70 11.35 -7.04
CA SER A 488 28.86 11.09 -6.21
C SER A 488 28.66 11.69 -4.83
N ASP A 489 28.38 10.83 -3.84
CA ASP A 489 28.33 11.20 -2.43
C ASP A 489 29.70 11.07 -1.74
N HIS A 490 30.65 10.38 -2.38
CA HIS A 490 32.03 10.23 -1.91
C HIS A 490 32.97 10.10 -3.11
N PRO A 491 34.19 10.69 -3.11
CA PRO A 491 35.14 10.62 -4.23
C PRO A 491 35.67 9.21 -4.61
N ARG A 492 35.14 8.14 -3.99
CA ARG A 492 35.43 6.73 -4.30
C ARG A 492 34.18 5.90 -4.61
N GLN A 493 32.97 6.50 -4.62
CA GLN A 493 31.71 5.83 -4.95
C GLN A 493 30.93 6.70 -5.93
N ARG A 494 31.03 6.38 -7.23
CA ARG A 494 30.06 6.84 -8.23
C ARG A 494 28.88 5.88 -8.23
N ARG A 495 27.66 6.42 -8.33
CA ARG A 495 26.42 5.67 -8.51
C ARG A 495 25.67 6.25 -9.70
N GLU A 496 25.09 5.39 -10.54
CA GLU A 496 24.17 5.83 -11.59
C GLU A 496 22.76 5.88 -11.00
N GLU A 497 22.19 7.08 -10.88
CA GLU A 497 20.76 7.25 -10.62
C GLU A 497 20.03 7.17 -11.97
N VAL A 498 18.91 6.46 -11.98
CA VAL A 498 18.06 6.23 -13.15
C VAL A 498 16.68 6.83 -12.87
N LEU A 499 16.11 7.50 -13.87
CA LEU A 499 14.67 7.76 -13.93
C LEU A 499 14.05 6.96 -15.07
N TRP A 500 12.96 6.25 -14.80
CA TRP A 500 12.06 5.71 -15.82
C TRP A 500 10.83 6.60 -15.88
N ILE A 501 10.52 7.10 -17.08
CA ILE A 501 9.48 8.10 -17.33
C ILE A 501 8.39 7.46 -18.22
N SER A 502 7.14 7.46 -17.76
CA SER A 502 6.07 6.72 -18.44
C SER A 502 5.77 7.27 -19.84
N PRO A 503 5.29 6.44 -20.80
CA PRO A 503 4.94 6.91 -22.13
C PRO A 503 3.94 8.09 -22.12
N ALA A 504 2.99 8.07 -21.17
CA ALA A 504 2.06 9.16 -20.94
C ALA A 504 2.76 10.47 -20.50
N ALA A 505 3.75 10.36 -19.61
CA ALA A 505 4.56 11.48 -19.13
C ALA A 505 5.43 12.09 -20.25
N VAL A 506 6.06 11.25 -21.08
CA VAL A 506 6.81 11.69 -22.27
C VAL A 506 5.89 12.45 -23.23
N ALA A 507 4.76 11.83 -23.60
CA ALA A 507 3.80 12.45 -24.50
C ALA A 507 3.19 13.76 -23.95
N ALA A 508 3.04 13.91 -22.63
CA ALA A 508 2.62 15.15 -22.00
C ALA A 508 3.69 16.24 -22.07
N THR A 509 4.96 15.88 -21.87
CA THR A 509 6.11 16.80 -22.06
C THR A 509 6.15 17.32 -23.49
N ASP A 510 6.05 16.42 -24.48
CA ASP A 510 6.12 16.78 -25.90
C ASP A 510 4.92 17.62 -26.36
N ARG A 511 3.73 17.41 -25.75
CA ARG A 511 2.56 18.26 -25.98
C ARG A 511 2.74 19.66 -25.36
N GLY A 512 3.30 19.76 -24.15
CA GLY A 512 3.59 21.03 -23.49
C GLY A 512 4.73 21.84 -24.12
N ALA A 513 5.68 21.16 -24.79
CA ALA A 513 6.79 21.79 -25.49
C ALA A 513 6.42 22.40 -26.85
N ARG A 514 5.23 22.12 -27.40
CA ARG A 514 4.75 22.79 -28.61
C ARG A 514 4.38 24.24 -28.28
N PRO A 515 4.83 25.24 -29.06
CA PRO A 515 4.42 26.62 -28.84
C PRO A 515 2.89 26.71 -28.92
N ALA A 516 2.28 27.33 -27.90
CA ALA A 516 0.84 27.48 -27.82
C ALA A 516 0.31 28.07 -29.15
N ARG A 517 -0.64 27.38 -29.78
CA ARG A 517 -1.31 27.90 -30.98
C ARG A 517 -1.85 29.29 -30.64
N PRO A 518 -1.56 30.34 -31.45
CA PRO A 518 -2.06 31.67 -31.16
C PRO A 518 -3.59 31.59 -31.04
N ALA A 519 -4.13 32.12 -29.94
CA ALA A 519 -5.55 32.12 -29.67
C ALA A 519 -6.29 32.65 -30.90
N ARG A 520 -7.32 31.92 -31.37
CA ARG A 520 -8.13 32.36 -32.50
C ARG A 520 -8.67 33.74 -32.18
N ARG A 521 -8.19 34.77 -32.87
CA ARG A 521 -8.78 36.11 -32.82
C ARG A 521 -10.27 35.94 -33.13
N ARG A 522 -11.15 36.32 -32.19
CA ARG A 522 -12.57 36.49 -32.51
C ARG A 522 -12.66 37.48 -33.67
N ALA A 523 -13.59 37.20 -34.59
CA ALA A 523 -13.81 38.05 -35.75
C ALA A 523 -14.13 39.48 -35.31
N ALA A 524 -13.66 40.46 -36.08
CA ALA A 524 -13.92 41.86 -35.79
C ALA A 524 -15.40 42.17 -36.03
N GLU A 525 -16.08 42.70 -35.02
CA GLU A 525 -17.34 43.42 -35.23
C GLU A 525 -17.03 44.84 -35.72
N VAL A 526 -17.84 45.29 -36.68
CA VAL A 526 -17.66 46.55 -37.40
C VAL A 526 -18.28 47.70 -36.61
N PRO A 527 -17.58 48.82 -36.35
CA PRO A 527 -18.17 49.97 -35.68
C PRO A 527 -19.06 50.76 -36.66
N GLY A 528 -20.37 50.55 -36.58
CA GLY A 528 -21.38 51.40 -37.21
C GLY A 528 -21.58 52.69 -36.42
N GLN A 529 -21.49 53.83 -37.10
CA GLN A 529 -21.79 55.15 -36.53
C GLN A 529 -23.28 55.27 -36.17
N MET A 530 -23.59 56.05 -35.12
CA MET A 530 -24.60 57.12 -35.15
C MET A 530 -24.46 57.97 -33.88
N ALA A 531 -24.76 59.26 -33.98
CA ALA A 531 -24.45 60.29 -32.98
C ALA A 531 -25.72 60.99 -32.45
N LEU A 532 -25.50 62.03 -31.63
CA LEU A 532 -26.45 62.99 -31.04
C LEU A 532 -27.09 62.54 -29.71
N GLY A 533 -27.01 63.34 -28.63
CA GLY A 533 -26.26 64.60 -28.50
C GLY A 533 -26.48 65.33 -27.16
N LEU A 534 -25.79 66.49 -27.06
CA LEU A 534 -25.72 67.45 -25.94
C LEU A 534 -24.96 66.99 -24.68
#